data_AF-A0A392T663-F1
#
_entry.id   AF-A0A392T663-F1
#
_cell.length_a   1.000
_cell.length_b   1.000
_cell.length_c   1.000
_cell.angle_alpha   90.00
_cell.angle_beta   90.00
_cell.angle_gamma   90.00
#
_symmetry.space_group_name_H-M   'P 1'
#
loop_
_entity.id
_entity.type
_entity.pdbx_description
1 polymer ?
#
loop_
_entity_poly.entity_id
_entity_poly.type
_entity_poly.pdbx_seq_one_letter_code
_entity_poly.pdbx_strand_id
1 'polypeptide(L)' 'MVEVGNGLVMNKLEISCGLRDMIVQAQVNDPDLQRRINNPEFSVAVDGAILYSGRLCVPNDVELKRLILTEAHK' A
#
# COMPACT_ATOMS: atom_id res chain seq x y z
N MET A 1 -27.94 -3.51 39.77
CA MET A 1 -27.57 -2.13 39.44
C MET A 1 -26.23 -2.16 38.70
N VAL A 2 -26.25 -2.00 37.39
CA VAL A 2 -25.14 -1.38 36.65
C VAL A 2 -25.83 -0.44 35.66
N GLU A 3 -25.90 0.84 36.02
CA GLU A 3 -26.33 1.88 35.10
C GLU A 3 -25.27 2.00 34.00
N VAL A 4 -25.66 1.75 32.76
CA VAL A 4 -24.90 2.21 31.60
C VAL A 4 -25.45 3.58 31.25
N GLY A 5 -24.91 4.61 31.91
CA GLY A 5 -25.27 6.00 31.64
C GLY A 5 -25.02 6.34 30.17
N ASN A 6 -26.06 6.87 29.50
CA ASN A 6 -26.07 7.63 28.24
C ASN A 6 -24.77 7.67 27.41
N GLY A 7 -24.32 6.51 26.93
CA GLY A 7 -23.13 6.39 26.11
C GLY A 7 -23.37 5.46 24.93
N LEU A 8 -23.11 5.93 23.71
CA LEU A 8 -23.05 5.08 22.52
C LEU A 8 -21.70 4.35 22.52
N VAL A 9 -21.73 3.01 22.60
CA VAL A 9 -20.53 2.19 22.34
C VAL A 9 -20.34 2.14 20.84
N MET A 10 -19.38 2.91 20.33
CA MET A 10 -19.06 2.96 18.91
C MET A 10 -17.86 2.05 18.64
N ASN A 11 -18.09 0.90 17.99
CA ASN A 11 -17.00 0.06 17.48
C ASN A 11 -16.40 0.74 16.25
N LYS A 12 -15.15 1.21 16.36
CA LYS A 12 -14.42 1.78 15.23
C LYS A 12 -13.88 0.63 14.37
N LEU A 13 -14.47 0.42 13.20
CA LEU A 13 -13.87 -0.39 12.14
C LEU A 13 -13.00 0.53 11.28
N GLU A 14 -11.68 0.36 11.33
CA GLU A 14 -10.73 1.11 10.50
C GLU A 14 -10.24 0.21 9.37
N ILE A 15 -10.61 0.55 8.13
CA ILE A 15 -10.04 -0.08 6.95
C ILE A 15 -8.74 0.67 6.66
N SER A 16 -7.61 0.15 7.13
CA SER A 16 -6.30 0.64 6.69
C SER A 16 -5.99 0.05 5.32
N CYS A 17 -5.60 0.87 4.35
CA CYS A 17 -5.03 0.35 3.12
C CYS A 17 -3.70 -0.34 3.46
N GLY A 18 -3.48 -1.55 2.97
CA GLY A 18 -2.25 -2.28 3.26
C GLY A 18 -1.03 -1.55 2.71
N LEU A 19 0.17 -1.89 3.23
CA LEU A 19 1.43 -1.37 2.68
C LEU A 19 1.52 -1.59 1.16
N ARG A 20 1.01 -2.72 0.69
CA ARG A 20 0.94 -3.03 -0.74
C ARG A 20 0.04 -2.07 -1.52
N ASP A 21 -1.15 -1.75 -1.00
CA ASP A 21 -2.05 -0.79 -1.64
C ASP A 21 -1.42 0.60 -1.73
N MET A 22 -0.72 1.04 -0.67
CA MET A 22 0.03 2.29 -0.69
C MET A 22 1.11 2.29 -1.78
N ILE A 23 1.83 1.17 -1.95
CA ILE A 23 2.81 1.01 -3.03
C ILE A 23 2.11 1.09 -4.39
N VAL A 24 0.98 0.40 -4.60
CA VAL A 24 0.24 0.47 -5.87
C VAL A 24 -0.22 1.90 -6.17
N GLN A 25 -0.74 2.63 -5.17
CA GLN A 25 -1.11 4.04 -5.36
C GLN A 25 0.09 4.91 -5.71
N ALA A 26 1.24 4.69 -5.07
CA ALA A 26 2.47 5.41 -5.42
C ALA A 26 2.92 5.09 -6.86
N GLN A 27 2.79 3.83 -7.29
CA GLN A 27 3.16 3.40 -8.65
C GLN A 27 2.30 4.08 -9.72
N VAL A 28 0.99 4.22 -9.48
CA VAL A 28 0.07 4.93 -10.39
C VAL A 28 0.52 6.39 -10.60
N ASN A 29 1.05 7.01 -9.55
CA ASN A 29 1.51 8.39 -9.57
C ASN A 29 2.96 8.57 -10.03
N ASP A 30 3.69 7.49 -10.34
CA ASP A 30 5.08 7.53 -10.80
C ASP A 30 5.15 7.54 -12.35
N PRO A 31 5.34 8.70 -13.00
CA PRO A 31 5.30 8.81 -14.46
C PRO A 31 6.43 8.04 -15.15
N ASP A 32 7.59 7.88 -14.51
CA ASP A 32 8.72 7.16 -15.08
C ASP A 32 8.46 5.65 -15.04
N LEU A 33 7.87 5.16 -13.95
CA LEU A 33 7.44 3.77 -13.85
C LEU A 33 6.31 3.46 -14.85
N GLN A 34 5.31 4.34 -14.98
CA GLN A 34 4.20 4.19 -15.94
C GLN A 34 4.70 4.07 -17.39
N ARG A 35 5.77 4.77 -17.76
CA ARG A 35 6.37 4.67 -19.11
C ARG A 35 7.06 3.33 -19.38
N ARG A 36 7.47 2.60 -18.34
CA ARG A 36 8.27 1.36 -18.44
C ARG A 36 7.44 0.09 -18.49
N ILE A 37 6.13 0.16 -18.20
CA ILE A 37 5.24 -1.03 -18.13
C ILE A 37 5.18 -1.85 -19.41
N ASN A 38 5.43 -1.23 -20.58
CA ASN A 38 5.41 -1.89 -21.88
C ASN A 38 6.69 -2.68 -22.18
N ASN A 39 7.71 -2.59 -21.32
CA ASN A 39 8.93 -3.36 -21.48
C ASN A 39 8.70 -4.81 -21.01
N PRO A 40 9.31 -5.81 -21.69
CA PRO A 40 9.04 -7.23 -21.43
C PRO A 40 9.46 -7.72 -20.04
N GLU A 41 10.34 -6.99 -19.36
CA GLU A 41 10.77 -7.30 -17.98
C GLU A 41 9.74 -6.87 -16.92
N PHE A 42 8.75 -6.06 -17.31
CA PHE A 42 7.70 -5.56 -16.44
C PHE A 42 6.43 -6.38 -16.60
N SER A 43 5.70 -6.53 -15.51
CA SER A 43 4.37 -7.14 -15.52
C SER A 43 3.45 -6.41 -14.54
N VAL A 44 2.14 -6.52 -14.78
CA VAL A 44 1.12 -5.96 -13.89
C VAL A 44 0.38 -7.12 -13.23
N ALA A 45 0.37 -7.13 -11.91
CA ALA A 45 -0.34 -8.14 -11.12
C ALA A 45 -1.86 -7.88 -11.12
N VAL A 46 -2.62 -8.83 -10.59
CA VAL A 46 -4.11 -8.77 -10.56
C VAL A 46 -4.67 -7.59 -9.77
N ASP A 47 -3.90 -7.08 -8.80
CA ASP A 47 -4.22 -5.93 -7.97
C ASP A 47 -3.69 -4.60 -8.55
N GLY A 48 -3.20 -4.62 -9.79
CA GLY A 48 -2.64 -3.46 -10.45
C GLY A 48 -1.18 -3.15 -10.07
N ALA A 49 -0.55 -3.97 -9.23
CA ALA A 49 0.84 -3.74 -8.86
C ALA A 49 1.80 -3.97 -10.03
N ILE A 50 2.68 -3.00 -10.28
CA ILE A 50 3.75 -3.11 -11.26
C ILE A 50 4.90 -3.90 -10.65
N LEU A 51 5.33 -4.93 -11.37
CA LEU A 51 6.43 -5.81 -11.03
C LEU A 51 7.56 -5.65 -12.06
N TYR A 52 8.80 -5.78 -11.62
CA TYR A 52 9.98 -5.92 -12.47
C TYR A 52 10.63 -7.27 -12.18
N SER A 53 10.67 -8.16 -13.18
CA SER A 53 11.15 -9.54 -13.02
C SER A 53 10.53 -10.26 -11.80
N GLY A 54 9.21 -10.07 -11.61
CA GLY A 54 8.44 -10.66 -10.50
C GLY A 54 8.58 -9.96 -9.14
N ARG A 55 9.38 -8.89 -9.02
CA ARG A 55 9.56 -8.13 -7.78
C ARG A 55 8.74 -6.85 -7.81
N LEU A 56 8.14 -6.48 -6.67
CA LEU A 56 7.32 -5.27 -6.55
C LEU A 56 8.18 -4.02 -6.79
N CYS A 57 7.79 -3.19 -7.77
CA CYS A 57 8.43 -1.91 -7.99
C CYS A 57 8.04 -0.93 -6.87
N VAL A 58 9.02 -0.41 -6.13
CA VAL A 58 8.75 0.58 -5.07
C VAL A 58 9.20 1.94 -5.58
N PRO A 59 8.29 2.89 -5.82
CA PRO A 59 8.64 4.26 -6.16
C PRO A 59 9.56 4.90 -5.12
N ASN A 60 10.35 5.89 -5.53
CA ASN A 60 11.31 6.56 -4.65
C ASN A 60 10.63 7.55 -3.69
N ASP A 61 9.81 7.04 -2.79
CA ASP A 61 9.13 7.80 -1.73
C ASP A 61 9.76 7.49 -0.36
N VAL A 62 10.13 8.54 0.37
CA VAL A 62 10.85 8.43 1.66
C VAL A 62 9.96 7.81 2.74
N GLU A 63 8.69 8.20 2.81
CA GLU A 63 7.75 7.65 3.79
C GLU A 63 7.42 6.20 3.48
N LEU A 64 7.22 5.86 2.21
CA LEU A 64 6.96 4.50 1.77
C LEU A 64 8.15 3.58 2.09
N LYS A 65 9.38 4.04 1.84
CA LYS A 65 10.61 3.32 2.24
C LYS A 65 10.68 3.11 3.75
N ARG A 66 10.39 4.15 4.54
CA ARG A 66 10.38 4.07 6.00
C ARG A 66 9.35 3.05 6.49
N LEU A 67 8.15 3.06 5.92
CA LEU A 67 7.08 2.12 6.24
C LEU A 67 7.47 0.67 5.88
N ILE A 68 8.06 0.45 4.70
CA ILE A 68 8.55 -0.87 4.28
C ILE A 68 9.59 -1.40 5.26
N LEU A 69 10.59 -0.59 5.62
CA LEU A 69 11.62 -0.99 6.57
C LEU A 69 11.03 -1.25 7.96
N THR A 70 10.10 -0.41 8.43
CA THR A 70 9.43 -0.60 9.72
C THR A 70 8.66 -1.91 9.77
N GLU A 71 7.93 -2.25 8.69
CA GLU A 71 7.14 -3.48 8.64
C GLU A 71 8.02 -4.72 8.50
N ALA A 72 9.11 -4.66 7.74
CA ALA A 72 10.03 -5.78 7.56
C ALA A 72 10.88 -6.10 8.81
N HIS A 73 11.01 -5.16 9.73
CA HIS A 73 11.74 -5.33 10.99
C HIS A 73 10.88 -5.90 12.13
N LYS A 74 9.56 -6.01 11.96
CA LYS A 74 8.66 -6.66 12.91
C LYS A 74 8.74 -8.18 12.81
#